data_AF-A0A1F5MJS3-F1
#
_entry.id   AF-A0A1F5MJS3-F1
#
_cell.length_a   1.000
_cell.length_b   1.000
_cell.length_c   1.000
_cell.angle_alpha   90.00
_cell.angle_beta   90.00
_cell.angle_gamma   90.00
#
_symmetry.space_group_name_H-M   'P 1'
#
loop_
_entity.id
_entity.type
_entity.pdbx_description
1 polymer ?
#
loop_
_entity_poly.entity_id
_entity_poly.type
_entity_poly.pdbx_seq_one_letter_code
_entity_poly.pdbx_strand_id
1 'polypeptide(L)' 'MSTINEQKLKMWQDKLEKVKVEYGVVMQKRGEAMQMGDLRENAAFQMLSEDADTYRARINETEKIIANIENNIKEDK' A
#
# COMPACT_ATOMS: atom_id res chain seq x y z
N MET A 1 21.02 -5.66 20.74
CA MET A 1 19.60 -5.22 20.86
C MET A 1 18.82 -5.43 19.54
N SER A 2 19.16 -6.45 18.75
CA SER A 2 18.80 -6.46 17.31
C SER A 2 17.48 -7.20 16.99
N THR A 3 17.05 -8.15 17.82
CA THR A 3 15.92 -9.05 17.49
C THR A 3 14.57 -8.35 17.40
N ILE A 4 14.31 -7.33 18.24
CA ILE A 4 12.99 -6.66 18.29
C ILE A 4 12.78 -5.77 17.06
N ASN A 5 13.82 -5.04 16.62
CA ASN A 5 13.71 -4.18 15.45
C ASN A 5 13.60 -5.00 14.16
N GLU A 6 14.31 -6.13 14.07
CA GLU A 6 14.19 -7.08 12.96
C GLU A 6 12.79 -7.74 12.90
N GLN A 7 12.22 -8.11 14.05
CA GLN A 7 10.85 -8.63 14.12
C GLN A 7 9.80 -7.58 13.72
N LYS A 8 9.96 -6.33 14.18
CA LYS A 8 9.10 -5.22 13.77
C LYS A 8 9.21 -4.96 12.27
N LEU A 9 10.42 -4.95 11.71
CA LEU A 9 10.67 -4.77 10.29
C LEU A 9 9.89 -5.82 9.48
N LYS A 10 10.03 -7.10 9.84
CA LYS A 10 9.31 -8.19 9.19
C LYS A 10 7.79 -8.00 9.24
N MET A 11 7.24 -7.67 10.40
CA MET A 11 5.80 -7.42 10.56
C MET A 11 5.30 -6.30 9.64
N TRP A 12 6.05 -5.20 9.53
CA TRP A 12 5.68 -4.10 8.65
C TRP A 12 5.84 -4.44 7.16
N GLN A 13 6.84 -5.26 6.79
CA GLN A 13 6.98 -5.79 5.44
C GLN A 13 5.81 -6.71 5.06
N ASP A 14 5.41 -7.63 5.94
CA ASP A 14 4.21 -8.48 5.77
C ASP A 14 2.94 -7.62 5.59
N LYS A 15 2.81 -6.55 6.38
CA LYS A 15 1.69 -5.61 6.26
C LYS A 15 1.72 -4.86 4.93
N LEU A 16 2.89 -4.41 4.48
CA LEU A 16 3.07 -3.74 3.20
C LEU A 16 2.66 -4.66 2.04
N GLU A 17 3.06 -5.93 2.08
CA GLU A 17 2.70 -6.91 1.06
C GLU A 17 1.18 -7.09 0.96
N LYS A 18 0.49 -7.24 2.10
CA LYS A 18 -0.98 -7.34 2.14
C LYS A 18 -1.65 -6.11 1.52
N VAL A 19 -1.22 -4.90 1.91
CA VAL A 19 -1.79 -3.65 1.36
C VAL A 19 -1.52 -3.53 -0.14
N LYS A 20 -0.36 -3.99 -0.64
CA LYS A 20 -0.05 -4.03 -2.08
C LYS A 20 -0.94 -5.01 -2.85
N VAL A 21 -1.26 -6.17 -2.26
CA VAL A 21 -2.20 -7.13 -2.85
C VAL A 21 -3.60 -6.53 -2.93
N GLU A 22 -4.09 -5.92 -1.85
CA GLU A 22 -5.40 -5.25 -1.83
C GLU A 22 -5.49 -4.11 -2.85
N TYR A 23 -4.43 -3.29 -2.93
CA TYR A 23 -4.31 -2.25 -3.94
C TYR A 23 -4.36 -2.80 -5.37
N GLY A 24 -3.68 -3.93 -5.62
CA GLY A 24 -3.73 -4.61 -6.92
C GLY A 24 -5.15 -5.04 -7.31
N VAL A 25 -5.92 -5.57 -6.35
CA VAL A 25 -7.33 -5.94 -6.56
C VAL A 25 -8.19 -4.71 -6.89
N VAL A 26 -8.00 -3.59 -6.19
CA VAL A 26 -8.71 -2.33 -6.48
C VAL A 26 -8.36 -1.82 -7.87
N MET A 27 -7.09 -1.86 -8.25
CA MET A 27 -6.64 -1.44 -9.58
C MET A 27 -7.19 -2.32 -10.70
N GLN A 28 -7.28 -3.63 -10.48
CA GLN A 28 -7.91 -4.54 -11.43
C GLN A 28 -9.39 -4.18 -11.65
N LYS A 29 -10.16 -4.04 -10.55
CA LYS A 29 -11.57 -3.65 -10.61
C LYS A 29 -11.76 -2.28 -11.24
N ARG A 30 -10.85 -1.34 -10.99
CA ARG A 30 -10.86 -0.01 -11.62
C ARG A 30 -10.66 -0.12 -13.12
N GLY A 31 -9.74 -0.99 -13.57
CA GLY A 31 -9.53 -1.28 -14.99
C GLY A 31 -10.77 -1.89 -15.66
N GLU A 32 -11.46 -2.80 -14.97
CA GLU A 32 -12.72 -3.38 -15.44
C GLU A 32 -13.84 -2.32 -15.52
N ALA A 33 -13.98 -1.48 -14.49
CA ALA A 33 -14.92 -0.36 -14.50
C ALA A 33 -14.61 0.66 -15.60
N MET A 34 -13.32 0.82 -15.95
CA MET A 34 -12.88 1.69 -17.03
C MET A 34 -13.38 1.23 -18.41
N GLN A 35 -13.63 -0.07 -18.57
CA GLN A 35 -14.17 -0.62 -19.81
C GLN A 35 -15.70 -0.49 -19.89
N MET A 36 -16.36 -0.17 -18.77
CA MET A 36 -17.81 0.01 -18.69
C MET A 36 -18.18 1.48 -18.92
N GLY A 37 -18.15 1.91 -20.18
CA GLY A 37 -18.76 3.17 -20.63
C GLY A 37 -18.04 4.46 -20.19
N ASP A 38 -18.80 5.53 -20.03
CA ASP A 38 -18.23 6.86 -19.74
C ASP A 38 -17.70 6.95 -18.30
N LEU A 39 -16.39 7.20 -18.18
CA LEU A 39 -15.66 7.20 -16.91
C LEU A 39 -16.07 8.32 -15.94
N ARG A 40 -16.64 9.41 -16.47
CA ARG A 40 -17.02 10.55 -15.65
C ARG A 40 -18.33 10.31 -14.92
N GLU A 41 -19.23 9.55 -15.53
CA GLU A 41 -20.53 9.19 -14.94
C GLU A 41 -20.49 7.84 -14.21
N ASN A 42 -19.44 7.04 -14.44
CA ASN A 42 -19.26 5.77 -13.78
C ASN A 42 -18.85 5.95 -12.30
N ALA A 43 -19.85 5.97 -11.42
CA ALA A 43 -19.67 6.07 -9.98
C ALA A 43 -18.74 4.99 -9.39
N ALA A 44 -18.75 3.78 -9.96
CA ALA A 44 -17.85 2.71 -9.52
C ALA A 44 -16.39 3.02 -9.87
N PHE A 45 -16.12 3.58 -11.06
CA PHE A 45 -14.77 4.02 -11.45
C PHE A 45 -14.26 5.16 -10.58
N GLN A 46 -15.12 6.14 -10.24
CA GLN A 46 -14.76 7.25 -9.36
C GLN A 46 -14.39 6.74 -7.95
N MET A 47 -15.26 5.94 -7.35
CA MET A 47 -15.03 5.38 -6.01
C MET A 47 -13.79 4.49 -5.96
N LEU A 48 -13.58 3.64 -6.98
CA LEU A 48 -12.37 2.81 -7.07
C LEU A 48 -11.09 3.64 -7.29
N SER A 49 -11.21 4.82 -7.89
CA SER A 49 -10.08 5.74 -8.03
C SER A 49 -9.73 6.39 -6.69
N GLU A 50 -10.72 6.80 -5.89
CA GLU A 50 -10.52 7.33 -4.54
C GLU A 50 -9.94 6.27 -3.59
N ASP A 51 -10.45 5.03 -3.67
CA ASP A 51 -9.91 3.89 -2.94
C ASP A 51 -8.44 3.66 -3.33
N ALA A 52 -8.14 3.66 -4.63
CA ALA A 52 -6.78 3.50 -5.13
C ALA A 52 -5.82 4.58 -4.57
N ASP A 53 -6.22 5.85 -4.57
CA ASP A 53 -5.40 6.92 -3.97
C ASP A 53 -5.20 6.72 -2.46
N THR A 54 -6.23 6.26 -1.75
CA THR A 54 -6.15 5.94 -0.32
C THR A 54 -5.16 4.81 -0.04
N TYR A 55 -5.24 3.71 -0.81
CA TYR A 55 -4.30 2.60 -0.70
C TYR A 55 -2.87 3.05 -1.05
N ARG A 56 -2.70 3.88 -2.07
CA ARG A 56 -1.39 4.42 -2.45
C ARG A 56 -0.78 5.28 -1.34
N ALA A 57 -1.57 6.12 -0.67
CA ALA A 57 -1.12 6.88 0.48
C ALA A 57 -0.66 5.95 1.62
N ARG A 58 -1.45 4.93 1.95
CA ARG A 58 -1.11 3.93 2.97
C ARG A 58 0.17 3.15 2.65
N ILE A 59 0.38 2.78 1.39
CA ILE A 59 1.61 2.13 0.92
C ILE A 59 2.81 3.04 1.18
N ASN A 60 2.74 4.30 0.74
CA ASN A 60 3.83 5.26 0.93
C ASN A 60 4.16 5.50 2.41
N GLU A 61 3.14 5.62 3.27
CA GLU A 61 3.35 5.76 4.72
C GLU A 61 4.01 4.51 5.32
N THR A 62 3.56 3.33 4.92
CA THR A 62 4.11 2.06 5.38
C THR A 62 5.57 1.89 4.95
N GLU A 63 5.91 2.25 3.71
CA GLU A 63 7.29 2.23 3.20
C GLU A 63 8.20 3.21 3.96
N LYS A 64 7.70 4.39 4.34
CA LYS A 64 8.46 5.33 5.20
C LYS A 64 8.74 4.74 6.59
N ILE A 65 7.77 4.05 7.19
CA ILE A 65 7.96 3.40 8.50
C ILE A 65 9.04 2.32 8.40
N ILE A 66 8.98 1.49 7.36
CA ILE A 66 9.98 0.45 7.08
C ILE A 66 11.38 1.08 6.94
N ALA A 67 11.52 2.11 6.10
CA ALA A 67 12.79 2.80 5.89
C ALA A 67 13.37 3.39 7.19
N ASN A 68 12.52 3.96 8.05
CA ASN A 68 12.95 4.44 9.37
C ASN A 68 13.45 3.30 10.26
N ILE A 69 12.75 2.16 10.29
CA ILE A 69 13.19 0.98 11.07
C ILE A 69 14.53 0.46 10.54
N GLU A 70 14.70 0.37 9.22
CA GLU A 70 15.94 -0.07 8.59
C GLU A 70 17.12 0.86 8.91
N ASN A 71 16.89 2.19 8.92
CA ASN A 71 17.92 3.16 9.31
C ASN A 71 18.32 2.99 10.78
N ASN A 72 17.34 2.84 11.70
CA ASN A 72 17.63 2.58 13.10
C ASN A 72 18.45 1.29 13.29
N ILE A 73 18.17 0.23 12.52
CA ILE A 73 18.95 -1.02 12.58
C ILE A 73 20.39 -0.81 12.08
N LYS A 74 20.62 0.07 11.09
CA LYS A 74 21.96 0.37 10.58
C LYS A 74 22.77 1.23 11.55
N GLU A 75 22.13 2.17 12.25
CA GLU A 75 22.79 3.03 13.24
C GLU A 75 23.17 2.28 14.53
N ASP A 76 22.48 1.18 14.86
CA ASP A 76 22.75 0.32 16.03
C ASP A 76 23.84 -0.74 15.77
N LYS A 77 24.40 -0.80 14.55
CA LYS A 77 25.46 -1.74 14.12
C LYS A 77 26.83 -1.07 14.05
#